data_AF-R2RFN0-F1
#
_entry.id   AF-R2RFN0-F1
#
_cell.length_a   1.000
_cell.length_b   1.000
_cell.length_c   1.000
_cell.angle_alpha   90.00
_cell.angle_beta   90.00
_cell.angle_gamma   90.00
#
_symmetry.space_group_name_H-M   'P 1'
#
loop_
_entity.id
_entity.type
_entity.pdbx_description
1 polymer ?
#
loop_
_entity_poly.entity_id
_entity_poly.type
_entity_poly.pdbx_seq_one_letter_code
_entity_poly.pdbx_strand_id
1 'polypeptide(L)'
;MKFQENLAEYLEKTAWYFLNYNDFYLLYSLKFAGNHGLVLLIDDLYDVFSEEKMGIVFYQEKYRGRNRKESNIVPEGLTNCMRKLYATGLISSIEPGKTQVQVFVTRQGWMMLDATLPLYLDQYIADFEKIKWHDFDLAESIE
;
A
#
# COMPACT_ATOMS: atom_id res chain seq x y z
N MET A 1 27.51 15.72 23.10
CA MET A 1 27.85 15.11 21.80
C MET A 1 27.61 13.58 21.73
N LYS A 2 27.60 12.82 22.85
CA LYS A 2 27.43 11.35 22.82
C LYS A 2 26.04 10.80 22.48
N PHE A 3 24.96 11.59 22.67
CA PHE A 3 23.59 11.09 22.43
C PHE A 3 23.24 11.02 20.95
N GLN A 4 23.65 12.02 20.17
CA GLN A 4 23.37 12.08 18.73
C GLN A 4 24.15 11.01 17.95
N GLU A 5 25.41 10.75 18.33
CA GLU A 5 26.24 9.71 17.73
C GLU A 5 25.67 8.30 18.03
N ASN A 6 25.24 8.05 19.27
CA ASN A 6 24.60 6.79 19.64
C ASN A 6 23.23 6.59 18.97
N LEU A 7 22.48 7.67 18.73
CA LEU A 7 21.19 7.58 18.04
C LEU A 7 21.37 7.25 16.56
N ALA A 8 22.34 7.87 15.88
CA ALA A 8 22.63 7.58 14.47
C ALA A 8 23.07 6.13 14.28
N GLU A 9 23.99 5.63 15.12
CA GLU A 9 24.47 4.25 15.06
C GLU A 9 23.37 3.22 15.39
N TYR A 10 22.46 3.56 16.30
CA TYR A 10 21.28 2.73 16.59
C TYR A 10 20.31 2.70 15.41
N LEU A 11 20.00 3.85 14.82
CA LEU A 11 19.11 3.97 13.67
C LEU A 11 19.64 3.23 12.43
N GLU A 12 20.96 3.20 12.22
CA GLU A 12 21.58 2.40 11.15
C GLU A 12 21.44 0.89 11.38
N LYS A 13 21.53 0.44 12.64
CA LYS A 13 21.41 -0.99 13.00
C LYS A 13 19.96 -1.47 13.04
N THR A 14 19.02 -0.55 13.24
CA THR A 14 17.58 -0.81 13.19
C THR A 14 17.03 -0.24 11.90
N ALA A 15 17.28 -0.90 10.76
CA ALA A 15 16.50 -0.64 9.56
C ALA A 15 15.02 -0.91 9.90
N TRP A 16 14.31 0.16 10.24
CA TRP A 16 12.96 0.12 10.81
C TRP A 16 11.95 -0.53 9.85
N TYR A 17 12.30 -0.57 8.57
CA TYR A 17 11.57 -1.25 7.52
C TYR A 17 12.47 -1.53 6.32
N PHE A 18 12.43 -2.75 5.76
CA PHE A 18 13.05 -3.07 4.47
C PHE A 18 11.97 -3.14 3.40
N LEU A 19 12.02 -2.21 2.44
CA LEU A 19 11.07 -2.14 1.35
C LEU A 19 11.47 -3.12 0.25
N ASN A 20 10.66 -4.16 0.06
CA ASN A 20 10.86 -5.16 -0.99
C ASN A 20 10.16 -4.75 -2.30
N TYR A 21 10.34 -5.55 -3.35
CA TYR A 21 9.74 -5.23 -4.65
C TYR A 21 8.20 -5.18 -4.63
N ASN A 22 7.52 -6.08 -3.91
CA ASN A 22 6.06 -6.06 -3.85
C ASN A 22 5.52 -4.80 -3.13
N ASP A 23 6.23 -4.34 -2.11
CA ASP A 23 5.94 -3.07 -1.44
C ASP A 23 6.14 -1.89 -2.40
N PHE A 24 7.28 -1.87 -3.11
CA PHE A 24 7.58 -0.86 -4.12
C PHE A 24 6.48 -0.83 -5.19
N TYR A 25 6.16 -2.00 -5.74
CA TYR A 25 5.18 -2.19 -6.80
C TYR A 25 3.80 -1.67 -6.38
N LEU A 26 3.33 -2.00 -5.17
CA LEU A 26 2.06 -1.49 -4.65
C LEU A 26 2.08 0.03 -4.48
N LEU A 27 3.09 0.57 -3.79
CA LEU A 27 3.20 2.01 -3.56
C LEU A 27 3.30 2.80 -4.86
N TYR A 28 4.10 2.31 -5.81
CA TYR A 28 4.30 2.99 -7.09
C TYR A 28 3.08 2.84 -8.00
N SER A 29 2.35 1.72 -7.94
CA SER A 29 1.06 1.55 -8.64
C SER A 29 0.00 2.53 -8.12
N LEU A 30 -0.03 2.80 -6.82
CA LEU A 30 -0.94 3.79 -6.23
C LEU A 30 -0.73 5.21 -6.78
N LYS A 31 0.46 5.54 -7.29
CA LYS A 31 0.73 6.80 -8.00
C LYS A 31 -0.12 6.97 -9.25
N PHE A 32 -0.39 5.86 -9.95
CA PHE A 32 -1.12 5.84 -11.22
C PHE A 32 -2.58 5.39 -11.05
N ALA A 33 -2.96 4.94 -9.85
CA ALA A 33 -4.26 4.35 -9.58
C ALA A 33 -5.45 5.19 -10.09
N GLY A 34 -5.43 6.50 -9.83
CA GLY A 34 -6.48 7.42 -10.28
C GLY A 34 -6.63 7.49 -11.81
N ASN A 35 -5.54 7.38 -12.55
CA ASN A 35 -5.57 7.40 -14.02
C ASN A 35 -6.07 6.09 -14.62
N HIS A 36 -5.97 4.99 -13.87
CA HIS A 36 -6.33 3.65 -14.31
C HIS A 36 -7.61 3.12 -13.64
N GLY A 37 -8.30 3.96 -12.85
CA GLY A 37 -9.56 3.59 -12.19
C GLY A 37 -9.42 2.61 -11.04
N LEU A 38 -8.19 2.39 -10.53
CA LEU A 38 -7.94 1.59 -9.34
C LEU A 38 -8.30 2.42 -8.10
N VAL A 39 -9.18 1.88 -7.26
CA VAL A 39 -9.55 2.47 -5.97
C VAL A 39 -9.40 1.40 -4.90
N LEU A 40 -8.46 1.62 -3.98
CA LEU A 40 -8.28 0.80 -2.80
C LEU A 40 -8.92 1.48 -1.59
N LEU A 41 -9.69 0.70 -0.84
CA LEU A 41 -10.45 1.13 0.31
C LEU A 41 -9.97 0.40 1.55
N ILE A 42 -10.25 0.98 2.70
CA ILE A 42 -9.93 0.42 4.01
C ILE A 42 -11.14 0.54 4.91
N ASP A 43 -11.44 -0.53 5.64
CA ASP A 43 -12.31 -0.48 6.81
C ASP A 43 -11.41 -0.57 8.05
N ASP A 44 -11.17 0.61 8.63
CA ASP A 44 -10.35 0.84 9.81
C ASP A 44 -11.21 1.20 11.02
N LEU A 45 -12.48 0.77 11.08
CA LEU A 45 -13.38 1.00 12.21
C LEU A 45 -12.81 0.41 13.52
N TYR A 46 -11.96 1.19 14.19
CA TYR A 46 -11.35 0.88 15.49
C TYR A 46 -12.40 0.82 16.63
N ASP A 47 -13.58 1.44 16.46
CA ASP A 47 -14.56 1.63 17.54
C ASP A 47 -15.69 0.57 17.60
N VAL A 48 -15.78 -0.37 16.65
CA VAL A 48 -16.96 -1.26 16.54
C VAL A 48 -16.70 -2.70 17.00
N PHE A 49 -15.44 -3.13 17.12
CA PHE A 49 -15.11 -4.53 17.41
C PHE A 49 -14.40 -4.67 18.76
N SER A 50 -15.19 -4.73 19.84
CA SER A 50 -14.69 -4.96 21.20
C SER A 50 -14.37 -6.43 21.50
N GLU A 51 -14.77 -7.36 20.65
CA GLU A 51 -14.56 -8.80 20.86
C GLU A 51 -14.22 -9.49 19.53
N GLU A 52 -13.04 -10.12 19.51
CA GLU A 52 -12.49 -11.03 18.49
C GLU A 52 -11.84 -10.47 17.22
N LYS A 53 -10.49 -10.52 17.20
CA LYS A 53 -9.60 -10.99 16.10
C LYS A 53 -9.86 -10.52 14.64
N MET A 54 -10.56 -9.43 14.37
CA MET A 54 -10.66 -8.90 13.01
C MET A 54 -9.65 -7.75 12.83
N GLY A 55 -8.54 -8.03 12.14
CA GLY A 55 -7.57 -7.02 11.72
C GLY A 55 -8.07 -6.20 10.53
N ILE A 56 -7.46 -5.04 10.30
CA ILE A 56 -7.75 -4.11 9.19
C ILE A 56 -8.09 -4.85 7.89
N VAL A 57 -9.22 -4.49 7.27
CA VAL A 57 -9.68 -5.10 6.02
C VAL A 57 -9.52 -4.10 4.88
N PHE A 58 -8.97 -4.57 3.77
CA PHE A 58 -8.78 -3.78 2.57
C PHE A 58 -9.67 -4.30 1.44
N TYR A 59 -10.20 -3.37 0.65
CA TYR A 59 -11.05 -3.67 -0.49
C TYR A 59 -10.54 -2.99 -1.75
N GLN A 60 -10.93 -3.49 -2.90
CA GLN A 60 -10.81 -2.81 -4.18
C GLN A 60 -12.20 -2.59 -4.78
N GLU A 61 -12.45 -1.42 -5.36
CA GLU A 61 -13.66 -1.21 -6.18
C GLU A 61 -13.52 -1.95 -7.51
N LYS A 62 -14.48 -2.82 -7.83
CA LYS A 62 -14.63 -3.41 -9.16
C LYS A 62 -15.91 -2.89 -9.83
N TYR A 63 -15.81 -2.60 -11.12
CA TYR A 63 -16.98 -2.29 -11.93
C TYR A 63 -17.65 -3.58 -12.39
N ARG A 64 -18.94 -3.72 -12.08
CA ARG A 64 -19.80 -4.79 -12.60
C ARG A 64 -20.82 -4.19 -13.56
N GLY A 65 -20.44 -4.11 -14.84
CA GLY A 65 -21.25 -3.48 -15.89
C GLY A 65 -21.18 -1.95 -15.84
N ARG A 66 -22.13 -1.26 -16.50
CA ARG A 66 -22.05 0.20 -16.72
C ARG A 66 -22.22 1.06 -15.47
N ASN A 67 -23.00 0.63 -14.47
CA ASN A 67 -23.45 1.49 -13.36
C ASN A 67 -23.33 0.89 -11.96
N ARG A 68 -22.69 -0.27 -11.78
CA ARG A 68 -22.60 -0.92 -10.46
C ARG A 68 -21.14 -1.05 -10.04
N LYS A 69 -20.81 -0.43 -8.91
CA LYS A 69 -19.55 -0.67 -8.21
C LYS A 69 -19.78 -1.70 -7.12
N GLU A 70 -18.93 -2.71 -7.06
CA GLU A 70 -18.89 -3.69 -5.98
C GLU A 70 -17.51 -3.62 -5.32
N SER A 71 -17.47 -3.55 -4.00
CA SER A 71 -16.22 -3.59 -3.23
C SER A 71 -15.91 -5.05 -2.91
N ASN A 72 -14.76 -5.52 -3.37
CA ASN A 72 -14.29 -6.88 -3.09
C ASN A 72 -13.08 -6.83 -2.17
N ILE A 73 -13.03 -7.76 -1.22
CA ILE A 73 -11.85 -7.94 -0.37
C ILE A 73 -10.64 -8.22 -1.26
N VAL A 74 -9.52 -7.56 -1.00
CA VAL A 74 -8.28 -7.79 -1.76
C VAL A 74 -7.68 -9.15 -1.40
N PRO A 75 -6.93 -9.81 -2.30
CA PRO A 75 -6.26 -11.08 -2.02
C PRO A 75 -5.42 -11.04 -0.73
N GLU A 76 -5.22 -12.19 -0.09
CA GLU A 76 -4.53 -12.26 1.22
C GLU A 76 -3.08 -11.74 1.16
N GLY A 77 -2.34 -12.06 0.08
CA GLY A 77 -0.99 -11.55 -0.13
C GLY A 77 -0.95 -10.02 -0.19
N LEU A 78 -1.86 -9.43 -0.97
CA LEU A 78 -2.03 -7.98 -1.05
C LEU A 78 -2.47 -7.39 0.30
N THR A 79 -3.42 -8.01 1.00
CA THR A 79 -3.85 -7.60 2.36
C THR A 79 -2.66 -7.52 3.31
N ASN A 80 -1.79 -8.53 3.32
CA ASN A 80 -0.62 -8.57 4.20
C ASN A 80 0.40 -7.47 3.87
N CYS A 81 0.64 -7.23 2.57
CA CYS A 81 1.47 -6.12 2.12
C CYS A 81 0.87 -4.77 2.54
N MET A 82 -0.43 -4.55 2.32
CA MET A 82 -1.12 -3.33 2.73
C MET A 82 -1.11 -3.12 4.25
N ARG A 83 -1.38 -4.15 5.06
CA ARG A 83 -1.30 -4.07 6.54
C ARG A 83 0.08 -3.65 6.99
N LYS A 84 1.13 -4.22 6.39
CA LYS A 84 2.52 -3.89 6.68
C LYS A 84 2.85 -2.43 6.33
N LEU A 85 2.47 -1.98 5.13
CA LEU A 85 2.64 -0.58 4.72
C LEU A 85 1.83 0.40 5.57
N TYR A 86 0.64 0.01 6.02
CA TYR A 86 -0.21 0.82 6.88
C TYR A 86 0.37 0.94 8.30
N ALA A 87 0.79 -0.18 8.90
CA ALA A 87 1.42 -0.21 10.22
C ALA A 87 2.73 0.61 10.28
N THR A 88 3.43 0.72 9.16
CA THR A 88 4.67 1.51 9.03
C THR A 88 4.41 2.97 8.63
N GLY A 89 3.15 3.35 8.42
CA GLY A 89 2.77 4.71 8.03
C GLY A 89 3.18 5.10 6.60
N LEU A 90 3.52 4.14 5.74
CA LEU A 90 3.86 4.37 4.33
C LEU A 90 2.59 4.57 3.47
N ILE A 91 1.48 3.98 3.89
CA ILE A 91 0.13 4.30 3.38
C ILE A 91 -0.76 4.73 4.54
N SER A 92 -1.80 5.51 4.24
CA SER A 92 -2.81 5.94 5.19
C SER A 92 -4.18 5.99 4.53
N SER A 93 -5.19 6.34 5.31
CA SER A 93 -6.59 6.40 4.92
C SER A 93 -7.09 7.85 4.88
N ILE A 94 -7.93 8.18 3.91
CA ILE A 94 -8.59 9.49 3.79
C ILE A 94 -10.04 9.31 3.36
N GLU A 95 -10.93 10.15 3.87
CA GLU A 95 -12.35 10.16 3.47
C GLU A 95 -12.63 11.36 2.54
N PRO A 96 -12.52 11.20 1.20
CA PRO A 96 -12.72 12.30 0.28
C PRO A 96 -14.21 12.63 0.13
N GLY A 97 -14.71 13.58 0.93
CA GLY A 97 -16.04 14.18 0.71
C GLY A 97 -17.22 13.28 1.06
N LYS A 98 -17.25 12.73 2.29
CA LYS A 98 -18.31 11.85 2.83
C LYS A 98 -18.52 10.55 2.05
N THR A 99 -17.51 10.08 1.32
CA THR A 99 -17.52 8.80 0.60
C THR A 99 -16.81 7.70 1.39
N GLN A 100 -16.63 6.53 0.79
CA GLN A 100 -15.79 5.46 1.35
C GLN A 100 -14.36 5.95 1.65
N VAL A 101 -13.75 5.36 2.67
CA VAL A 101 -12.37 5.65 3.11
C VAL A 101 -11.38 5.03 2.13
N GLN A 102 -10.60 5.87 1.46
CA GLN A 102 -9.63 5.48 0.43
C GLN A 102 -8.21 5.43 0.98
N VAL A 103 -7.43 4.50 0.45
CA VAL A 103 -6.00 4.37 0.75
C VAL A 103 -5.21 5.34 -0.12
N PHE A 104 -4.25 6.03 0.48
CA PHE A 104 -3.29 6.88 -0.24
C PHE A 104 -1.86 6.69 0.29
N VAL A 105 -0.87 7.03 -0.54
CA VAL A 105 0.56 6.98 -0.17
C VAL A 105 0.92 8.24 0.63
N THR A 106 1.48 8.06 1.82
CA THR A 106 1.89 9.18 2.68
C THR A 106 3.16 9.84 2.17
N ARG A 107 3.54 10.98 2.75
CA ARG A 107 4.83 11.62 2.45
C ARG A 107 6.01 10.68 2.73
N GLN A 108 5.96 9.91 3.80
CA GLN A 108 7.00 8.91 4.12
C GLN A 108 7.05 7.81 3.05
N GLY A 109 5.88 7.35 2.58
CA GLY A 109 5.77 6.42 1.45
C GLY A 109 6.46 6.93 0.18
N TRP A 110 6.22 8.20 -0.17
CA TRP A 110 6.87 8.83 -1.32
C TRP A 110 8.39 8.92 -1.16
N MET A 111 8.88 9.32 0.02
CA MET A 111 10.32 9.39 0.29
C MET A 111 10.98 8.01 0.18
N MET A 112 10.30 6.95 0.64
CA MET A 112 10.80 5.58 0.52
C MET A 112 10.83 5.11 -0.94
N LEU A 113 9.81 5.47 -1.73
CA LEU A 113 9.81 5.21 -3.18
C LEU A 113 10.99 5.88 -3.87
N ASP A 114 11.25 7.16 -3.59
CA ASP A 114 12.38 7.87 -4.20
C ASP A 114 13.73 7.22 -3.85
N ALA A 115 13.91 6.76 -2.62
CA ALA A 115 15.12 6.09 -2.17
C ALA A 115 15.33 4.70 -2.80
N THR A 116 14.26 4.01 -3.16
CA THR A 116 14.30 2.64 -3.70
C THR A 116 14.05 2.55 -5.20
N LEU A 117 13.67 3.67 -5.83
CA LEU A 117 13.41 3.79 -7.27
C LEU A 117 14.54 3.18 -8.12
N PRO A 118 15.84 3.47 -7.88
CA PRO A 118 16.90 2.93 -8.73
C PRO A 118 17.05 1.40 -8.65
N LEU A 119 16.53 0.77 -7.59
CA LEU A 119 16.63 -0.68 -7.39
C LEU A 119 15.54 -1.44 -8.14
N TYR A 120 14.36 -0.85 -8.27
CA TYR A 120 13.14 -1.57 -8.69
C TYR A 120 12.46 -1.02 -9.94
N LEU A 121 12.88 0.16 -10.43
CA LEU A 121 12.22 0.81 -11.57
C LEU A 121 12.20 -0.05 -12.84
N ASP A 122 13.33 -0.66 -13.20
CA ASP A 122 13.41 -1.47 -14.43
C ASP A 122 12.47 -2.68 -14.37
N GLN A 123 12.41 -3.36 -13.23
CA GLN A 123 11.48 -4.47 -13.01
C GLN A 123 10.03 -3.98 -13.04
N TYR A 124 9.74 -2.86 -12.39
CA TYR A 124 8.40 -2.26 -12.39
C TYR A 124 7.93 -1.90 -13.80
N ILE A 125 8.81 -1.31 -14.63
CA ILE A 125 8.47 -0.98 -16.03
C ILE A 125 8.09 -2.26 -16.79
N ALA A 126 8.81 -3.36 -16.59
CA ALA A 126 8.51 -4.63 -17.24
C ALA A 126 7.17 -5.25 -16.77
N ASP A 127 6.78 -5.02 -15.52
CA ASP A 127 5.54 -5.53 -14.94
C ASP A 127 4.35 -4.57 -15.12
N PHE A 128 4.58 -3.29 -15.41
CA PHE A 128 3.56 -2.26 -15.52
C PHE A 128 2.47 -2.62 -16.54
N GLU A 129 2.88 -3.14 -17.69
CA GLU A 129 1.95 -3.57 -18.76
C GLU A 129 1.11 -4.79 -18.38
N LYS A 130 1.52 -5.53 -17.34
CA LYS A 130 0.82 -6.72 -16.85
C LYS A 130 -0.18 -6.39 -15.73
N ILE A 131 -0.18 -5.15 -15.23
CA ILE A 131 -1.03 -4.73 -14.13
C ILE A 131 -2.51 -4.85 -14.53
N LYS A 132 -3.25 -5.66 -13.79
CA LYS A 132 -4.72 -5.74 -13.90
C LYS A 132 -5.36 -4.65 -13.04
N TRP A 133 -5.47 -3.44 -13.56
CA TRP A 133 -5.95 -2.28 -12.76
C TRP A 133 -7.35 -2.41 -12.14
N HIS A 134 -8.22 -3.23 -12.74
CA HIS A 134 -9.58 -3.49 -12.25
C HIS A 134 -9.68 -4.77 -11.40
N ASP A 135 -8.56 -5.46 -11.24
CA ASP A 135 -8.41 -6.66 -10.42
C ASP A 135 -6.97 -6.71 -9.89
N PHE A 136 -6.62 -5.69 -9.12
CA PHE A 136 -5.24 -5.44 -8.75
C PHE A 136 -4.75 -6.49 -7.73
N ASP A 137 -3.55 -6.98 -7.97
CA ASP A 137 -2.81 -7.86 -7.07
C ASP A 137 -1.31 -7.52 -7.16
N LEU A 138 -0.52 -8.06 -6.24
CA LEU A 138 0.93 -7.92 -6.23
C LEU A 138 1.55 -8.52 -7.50
N ALA A 139 2.75 -8.05 -7.84
CA ALA A 139 3.51 -8.63 -8.94
C ALA A 139 3.77 -10.12 -8.67
N GLU A 140 3.63 -10.94 -9.70
CA GLU A 140 4.12 -12.32 -9.72
C GLU A 140 5.66 -12.26 -9.69
N SER A 141 6.23 -12.07 -8.51
CA SER A 141 7.68 -12.05 -8.33
C SER A 141 8.21 -13.47 -8.52
N ILE A 142 9.13 -13.62 -9.48
CA ILE A 142 10.04 -14.77 -9.53
C ILE A 142 11.10 -14.48 -8.45
N GLU A 143 11.10 -15.25 -7.37
CA GLU A 143 12.19 -15.23 -6.37
C GLU A 143 13.56 -15.51 -7.00
#